data_AF-M0PGD0-F1
#
_entry.id   AF-M0PGD0-F1
#
_cell.length_a   1.000
_cell.length_b   1.000
_cell.length_c   1.000
_cell.angle_alpha   90.00
_cell.angle_beta   90.00
_cell.angle_gamma   90.00
#
_symmetry.space_group_name_H-M   'P 1'
#
loop_
_entity.id
_entity.type
_entity.pdbx_description
1 polymer ?
#
loop_
_entity_poly.entity_id
_entity_poly.type
_entity_poly.pdbx_seq_one_letter_code
_entity_poly.pdbx_strand_id
1 'polypeptide(L)'
;MSDARPNDRDDEPGGTGAVDGESGDNGTDEKPDDVPPHRAVARSGRLDSEQRQGTPYTESQVIMPTVKIVAPFAFTFGLFVTFHGSGSPGGGFQGGAIMAAVVFMIAFAFGIEATRDWLANTVVVALAVGGTLAFAAIGLIPVARGGAFLQYDLLPIPVKYGLESVEVFGIAAIVSGVLMGLFFLLANGFASDGSGFGDGGTGDDIDDIDDIDDTDESASTGSDPSPVTDGGER
;
A
#
# COMPACT_ATOMS: atom_id res chain seq x y z
N MET A 1 -21.37 36.52 46.01
CA MET A 1 -20.50 37.34 46.87
C MET A 1 -19.28 37.74 46.08
N SER A 2 -19.04 39.04 46.01
CA SER A 2 -17.85 39.69 45.46
C SER A 2 -16.83 39.84 46.58
N ASP A 3 -15.54 39.63 46.29
CA ASP A 3 -14.38 40.24 46.98
C ASP A 3 -13.16 39.97 46.08
N ALA A 4 -12.58 40.98 45.43
CA ALA A 4 -11.76 42.09 45.94
C ALA A 4 -10.27 41.78 45.74
N ARG A 5 -9.64 42.70 45.00
CA ARG A 5 -8.24 42.75 44.51
C ARG A 5 -7.24 42.99 45.68
N PRO A 6 -6.01 43.53 45.51
CA PRO A 6 -5.10 43.70 44.36
C PRO A 6 -3.62 43.35 44.71
N ASN A 7 -2.69 43.42 43.77
CA ASN A 7 -1.55 44.35 43.94
C ASN A 7 -0.81 44.58 42.62
N ASP A 8 -0.61 45.87 42.34
CA ASP A 8 0.21 46.46 41.31
C ASP A 8 1.71 46.33 41.63
N ARG A 9 2.51 46.90 40.70
CA ARG A 9 3.87 47.47 40.82
C ARG A 9 4.96 46.69 40.10
N ASP A 10 5.91 47.28 39.40
CA ASP A 10 6.15 48.63 38.86
C ASP A 10 7.35 48.46 37.90
N ASP A 11 7.44 49.35 36.91
CA ASP A 11 8.48 49.45 35.89
C ASP A 11 9.87 49.93 36.40
N GLU A 12 10.94 49.44 35.74
CA GLU A 12 12.23 50.11 35.41
C GLU A 12 13.23 50.54 36.54
N PRO A 13 14.48 51.01 36.27
CA PRO A 13 15.36 50.95 35.07
C PRO A 13 16.86 50.60 35.35
N GLY A 14 17.66 50.47 34.27
CA GLY A 14 18.94 51.19 34.06
C GLY A 14 20.15 51.06 35.01
N GLY A 15 21.21 50.39 34.54
CA GLY A 15 22.51 51.02 34.21
C GLY A 15 23.47 51.55 35.29
N THR A 16 24.70 51.01 35.24
CA THR A 16 26.05 51.64 35.32
C THR A 16 26.89 51.61 36.62
N GLY A 17 28.15 51.17 36.42
CA GLY A 17 29.39 51.59 37.11
C GLY A 17 29.71 50.92 38.46
N ALA A 18 30.95 50.58 38.84
CA ALA A 18 32.30 50.71 38.26
C ALA A 18 33.30 50.01 39.24
N VAL A 19 34.60 49.98 38.88
CA VAL A 19 35.81 49.88 39.75
C VAL A 19 36.23 48.44 40.14
N ASP A 20 37.45 47.91 40.02
CA ASP A 20 38.81 48.23 39.52
C ASP A 20 39.48 46.83 39.33
N GLY A 21 40.40 46.55 38.42
CA GLY A 21 41.76 47.09 38.29
C GLY A 21 42.67 45.90 37.92
N GLU A 22 43.52 46.05 36.90
CA GLU A 22 44.98 45.93 37.02
C GLU A 22 45.61 45.99 35.61
N SER A 23 46.49 46.97 35.44
CA SER A 23 47.20 47.26 34.20
C SER A 23 48.51 46.49 34.15
N GLY A 24 48.80 45.85 33.03
CA GLY A 24 50.09 45.23 32.72
C GLY A 24 50.46 45.47 31.26
N ASP A 25 51.39 46.40 31.07
CA ASP A 25 52.01 46.89 29.84
C ASP A 25 52.79 45.81 29.06
N ASN A 26 52.67 45.77 27.73
CA ASN A 26 53.75 46.07 26.77
C ASN A 26 53.32 45.74 25.32
N GLY A 27 53.56 46.68 24.41
CA GLY A 27 53.16 46.59 23.00
C GLY A 27 54.05 45.69 22.13
N THR A 28 53.55 45.33 20.95
CA THR A 28 54.11 45.68 19.62
C THR A 28 53.47 44.83 18.51
N ASP A 29 52.98 45.55 17.50
CA ASP A 29 52.90 45.24 16.06
C ASP A 29 52.38 43.88 15.55
N GLU A 30 51.24 43.99 14.88
CA GLU A 30 50.71 43.09 13.85
C GLU A 30 51.77 42.63 12.84
N LYS A 31 51.79 41.31 12.61
CA LYS A 31 51.94 40.75 11.27
C LYS A 31 50.98 39.56 11.14
N PRO A 32 50.15 39.50 10.09
CA PRO A 32 49.25 38.37 9.85
C PRO A 32 50.06 37.18 9.32
N ASP A 33 49.42 36.01 9.25
CA ASP A 33 49.88 34.78 8.58
C ASP A 33 50.49 33.72 9.52
N ASP A 34 49.61 32.92 10.13
CA ASP A 34 49.71 31.45 10.12
C ASP A 34 48.49 30.85 10.82
N VAL A 35 47.35 30.77 10.11
CA VAL A 35 46.23 29.93 10.53
C VAL A 35 46.39 28.59 9.83
N PRO A 36 46.55 27.46 10.56
CA PRO A 36 46.62 26.14 9.95
C PRO A 36 45.36 25.89 9.10
N PRO A 37 45.46 25.28 7.90
CA PRO A 37 44.27 24.86 7.19
C PRO A 37 43.66 23.70 7.96
N HIS A 38 42.72 24.01 8.85
CA HIS A 38 41.77 23.01 9.33
C HIS A 38 41.01 22.55 8.09
N ARG A 39 41.45 21.41 7.56
CA ARG A 39 40.77 20.66 6.51
C ARG A 39 39.34 20.45 6.98
N ALA A 40 38.43 21.30 6.50
CA ALA A 40 37.01 21.03 6.52
C ALA A 40 36.81 19.81 5.61
N VAL A 41 36.85 18.63 6.21
CA VAL A 41 36.35 17.41 5.56
C VAL A 41 34.91 17.74 5.21
N ALA A 42 34.62 17.87 3.92
CA ALA A 42 33.25 17.89 3.45
C ALA A 42 32.59 16.63 4.02
N ARG A 43 31.71 16.78 5.02
CA ARG A 43 30.73 15.73 5.30
C ARG A 43 29.97 15.60 4.01
N SER A 44 30.28 14.57 3.24
CA SER A 44 29.42 14.09 2.18
C SER A 44 28.08 13.84 2.85
N GLY A 45 27.17 14.80 2.70
CA GLY A 45 25.76 14.65 3.01
C GLY A 45 25.19 13.66 2.02
N ARG A 46 25.57 12.38 2.19
CA ARG A 46 24.73 11.28 1.81
C ARG A 46 23.61 11.33 2.83
N LEU A 47 22.56 12.07 2.48
CA LEU A 47 21.25 11.72 2.98
C LEU A 47 21.00 10.35 2.35
N ASP A 48 21.51 9.33 3.03
CA ASP A 48 20.95 8.00 2.92
C ASP A 48 19.47 8.23 3.18
N SER A 49 18.70 8.24 2.11
CA SER A 49 17.30 7.91 2.14
C SER A 49 17.28 6.41 2.46
N GLU A 50 17.74 6.08 3.68
CA GLU A 50 17.21 4.94 4.41
C GLU A 50 15.73 5.23 4.52
N GLN A 51 15.00 4.80 3.49
CA GLN A 51 13.85 3.94 3.62
C GLN A 51 13.33 3.89 5.07
N ARG A 52 12.76 5.00 5.56
CA ARG A 52 11.83 4.99 6.69
C ARG A 52 10.50 4.41 6.21
N GLN A 53 10.55 3.26 5.55
CA GLN A 53 9.49 2.28 5.67
C GLN A 53 9.64 1.77 7.10
N GLY A 54 8.88 2.40 8.00
CA GLY A 54 8.84 2.03 9.41
C GLY A 54 8.69 0.52 9.53
N THR A 55 9.40 -0.04 10.51
CA THR A 55 9.38 -1.44 10.95
C THR A 55 8.24 -2.26 10.32
N PRO A 56 8.55 -3.34 9.56
CA PRO A 56 7.54 -4.22 8.98
C PRO A 56 6.57 -4.60 10.09
N TYR A 57 5.27 -4.34 9.90
CA TYR A 57 4.15 -4.71 10.78
C TYR A 57 4.57 -5.60 11.96
N THR A 58 5.13 -5.00 13.02
CA THR A 58 5.55 -5.78 14.19
C THR A 58 4.27 -6.36 14.75
N GLU A 59 4.15 -7.69 14.75
CA GLU A 59 2.98 -8.44 15.19
C GLU A 59 2.45 -7.87 16.50
N SER A 60 1.41 -7.04 16.39
CA SER A 60 0.85 -6.40 17.57
C SER A 60 0.21 -7.48 18.42
N GLN A 61 0.81 -7.69 19.60
CA GLN A 61 0.40 -8.69 20.59
C GLN A 61 -1.03 -8.48 21.08
N VAL A 62 -1.61 -7.32 20.82
CA VAL A 62 -3.01 -6.99 21.16
C VAL A 62 -3.90 -7.03 19.93
N ILE A 63 -3.51 -6.38 18.82
CA ILE A 63 -4.40 -6.22 17.66
C ILE A 63 -4.65 -7.57 16.99
N MET A 64 -3.61 -8.36 16.76
CA MET A 64 -3.76 -9.61 16.00
C MET A 64 -4.65 -10.63 16.73
N PRO A 65 -4.47 -10.91 18.03
CA PRO A 65 -5.39 -11.79 18.77
C PRO A 65 -6.82 -11.22 18.83
N THR A 66 -6.96 -9.91 19.02
CA THR A 66 -8.28 -9.27 19.08
C THR A 66 -9.04 -9.46 17.76
N VAL A 67 -8.38 -9.23 16.61
CA VAL A 67 -9.02 -9.42 15.30
C VAL A 67 -9.40 -10.88 15.06
N LYS A 68 -8.55 -11.85 15.44
CA LYS A 68 -8.89 -13.28 15.34
C LYS A 68 -10.16 -13.65 16.09
N ILE A 69 -10.41 -13.01 17.23
CA ILE A 69 -11.61 -13.25 18.03
C ILE A 69 -12.79 -12.46 17.47
N VAL A 70 -12.63 -11.17 17.18
CA VAL A 70 -13.74 -10.27 16.81
C VAL A 70 -14.25 -10.48 15.39
N ALA A 71 -13.35 -10.73 14.42
CA ALA A 71 -13.70 -10.90 13.01
C ALA A 71 -14.83 -11.92 12.76
N PRO A 72 -14.81 -13.15 13.30
CA PRO A 72 -15.90 -14.10 13.06
C PRO A 72 -17.24 -13.64 13.63
N PHE A 73 -17.26 -12.96 14.78
CA PHE A 73 -18.51 -12.41 15.34
C PHE A 73 -19.03 -11.24 14.51
N ALA A 74 -18.15 -10.32 14.10
CA ALA A 74 -18.51 -9.18 13.27
C ALA A 74 -19.01 -9.64 11.89
N PHE A 75 -18.38 -10.66 11.31
CA PHE A 75 -18.82 -11.25 10.03
C PHE A 75 -20.19 -11.91 10.16
N THR A 76 -20.39 -12.71 11.22
CA THR A 76 -21.68 -13.34 11.52
C THR A 76 -22.77 -12.29 11.76
N PHE A 77 -22.44 -11.19 12.43
CA PHE A 77 -23.35 -10.06 12.61
C PHE A 77 -23.69 -9.39 11.28
N GLY A 78 -22.71 -9.18 10.39
CA GLY A 78 -22.96 -8.68 9.03
C GLY A 78 -23.90 -9.59 8.22
N LEU A 79 -23.72 -10.91 8.32
CA LEU A 79 -24.65 -11.89 7.74
C LEU A 79 -26.04 -11.81 8.36
N PHE A 80 -26.14 -11.70 9.68
CA PHE A 80 -27.42 -11.55 10.40
C PHE A 80 -28.19 -10.31 9.93
N VAL A 81 -27.51 -9.15 9.84
CA VAL A 81 -28.09 -7.89 9.34
C VAL A 81 -28.53 -8.03 7.88
N THR A 82 -27.77 -8.76 7.07
CA THR A 82 -28.11 -9.05 5.67
C THR A 82 -29.38 -9.89 5.57
N PHE A 83 -29.50 -10.97 6.35
CA PHE A 83 -30.65 -11.89 6.29
C PHE A 83 -31.94 -11.33 6.90
N HIS A 84 -31.86 -10.30 7.74
CA HIS A 84 -33.02 -9.75 8.45
C HIS A 84 -33.40 -8.32 7.99
N GLY A 85 -32.96 -7.91 6.80
CA GLY A 85 -33.26 -6.59 6.22
C GLY A 85 -34.74 -6.30 6.00
N SER A 86 -35.51 -7.32 5.59
CA SER A 86 -36.94 -7.19 5.31
C SER A 86 -37.80 -6.86 6.53
N GLY A 87 -37.34 -7.22 7.74
CA GLY A 87 -38.11 -7.14 8.98
C GLY A 87 -37.50 -6.28 10.08
N SER A 88 -36.34 -5.67 9.84
CA SER A 88 -35.63 -4.84 10.82
C SER A 88 -34.86 -3.70 10.14
N PRO A 89 -34.50 -2.61 10.85
CA PRO A 89 -33.57 -1.62 10.32
C PRO A 89 -32.26 -2.30 9.93
N GLY A 90 -31.94 -2.33 8.63
CA GLY A 90 -30.85 -3.17 8.14
C GLY A 90 -30.91 -3.46 6.65
N GLY A 91 -30.34 -4.61 6.29
CA GLY A 91 -30.42 -5.20 4.94
C GLY A 91 -29.08 -5.36 4.25
N GLY A 92 -29.15 -5.68 2.95
CA GLY A 92 -27.99 -6.07 2.16
C GLY A 92 -26.89 -5.02 2.10
N PHE A 93 -27.25 -3.73 2.07
CA PHE A 93 -26.27 -2.66 2.04
C PHE A 93 -25.43 -2.60 3.34
N GLN A 94 -26.09 -2.53 4.49
CA GLN A 94 -25.40 -2.40 5.78
C GLN A 94 -24.63 -3.68 6.12
N GLY A 95 -25.25 -4.83 5.91
CA GLY A 95 -24.59 -6.12 6.12
C GLY A 95 -23.38 -6.31 5.19
N GLY A 96 -23.52 -5.94 3.92
CA GLY A 96 -22.42 -5.93 2.95
C GLY A 96 -21.25 -5.03 3.37
N ALA A 97 -21.55 -3.85 3.91
CA ALA A 97 -20.55 -2.93 4.44
C ALA A 97 -19.83 -3.49 5.67
N ILE A 98 -20.55 -4.15 6.59
CA ILE A 98 -19.95 -4.81 7.76
C ILE A 98 -19.01 -5.93 7.30
N MET A 99 -19.42 -6.76 6.34
CA MET A 99 -18.57 -7.83 5.79
C MET A 99 -17.29 -7.28 5.14
N ALA A 100 -17.37 -6.16 4.40
CA ALA A 100 -16.18 -5.48 3.89
C ALA A 100 -15.29 -4.92 5.00
N ALA A 101 -15.88 -4.32 6.04
CA ALA A 101 -15.14 -3.80 7.19
C ALA A 101 -14.37 -4.90 7.96
N VAL A 102 -14.91 -6.13 8.00
CA VAL A 102 -14.18 -7.29 8.54
C VAL A 102 -12.92 -7.58 7.73
N VAL A 103 -13.00 -7.53 6.40
CA VAL A 103 -11.83 -7.69 5.53
C VAL A 103 -10.82 -6.57 5.77
N PHE A 104 -11.26 -5.33 5.95
CA PHE A 104 -10.37 -4.21 6.27
C PHE A 104 -9.66 -4.43 7.61
N MET A 105 -10.39 -4.91 8.61
CA MET A 105 -9.84 -5.25 9.92
C MET A 105 -8.74 -6.32 9.82
N ILE A 106 -8.96 -7.35 9.00
CA ILE A 106 -7.95 -8.39 8.72
C ILE A 106 -6.75 -7.76 8.01
N ALA A 107 -6.96 -6.94 6.98
CA ALA A 107 -5.90 -6.27 6.25
C ALA A 107 -5.03 -5.36 7.13
N PHE A 108 -5.61 -4.64 8.08
CA PHE A 108 -4.84 -3.82 9.02
C PHE A 108 -4.12 -4.64 10.09
N ALA A 109 -4.63 -5.81 10.47
CA ALA A 109 -4.02 -6.65 11.50
C ALA A 109 -2.91 -7.58 10.97
N PHE A 110 -3.05 -8.07 9.74
CA PHE A 110 -2.16 -9.08 9.15
C PHE A 110 -1.38 -8.57 7.93
N GLY A 111 -1.64 -7.34 7.48
CA GLY A 111 -1.04 -6.76 6.29
C GLY A 111 -1.96 -6.86 5.08
N ILE A 112 -1.91 -5.82 4.25
CA ILE A 112 -2.80 -5.65 3.09
C ILE A 112 -2.49 -6.68 2.01
N GLU A 113 -1.21 -6.88 1.67
CA GLU A 113 -0.82 -7.82 0.61
C GLU A 113 -1.16 -9.26 0.98
N ALA A 114 -0.82 -9.69 2.20
CA ALA A 114 -1.19 -11.02 2.70
C ALA A 114 -2.71 -11.26 2.68
N THR A 115 -3.51 -10.23 2.97
CA THR A 115 -4.97 -10.33 2.94
C THR A 115 -5.51 -10.38 1.52
N ARG A 116 -4.91 -9.62 0.59
CA ARG A 116 -5.24 -9.64 -0.84
C ARG A 116 -4.94 -11.00 -1.46
N ASP A 117 -3.79 -11.57 -1.14
CA ASP A 117 -3.38 -12.91 -1.59
C ASP A 117 -4.32 -13.99 -1.05
N TRP A 118 -4.71 -13.89 0.24
CA TRP A 118 -5.67 -14.80 0.85
C TRP A 118 -7.06 -14.69 0.23
N LEU A 119 -7.56 -13.47 -0.02
CA LEU A 119 -8.93 -13.27 -0.50
C LEU A 119 -9.08 -13.58 -1.99
N ALA A 120 -7.99 -13.65 -2.76
CA ALA A 120 -7.93 -13.77 -4.21
C ALA A 120 -8.73 -12.70 -4.95
N ASN A 121 -8.10 -12.00 -5.91
CA ASN A 121 -8.76 -10.95 -6.69
C ASN A 121 -10.07 -11.42 -7.36
N THR A 122 -10.12 -12.69 -7.77
CA THR A 122 -11.31 -13.33 -8.36
C THR A 122 -12.52 -13.27 -7.43
N VAL A 123 -12.38 -13.38 -6.11
CA VAL A 123 -13.52 -13.31 -5.17
C VAL A 123 -14.13 -11.92 -5.15
N VAL A 124 -13.29 -10.89 -5.08
CA VAL A 124 -13.74 -9.48 -5.06
C VAL A 124 -14.51 -9.15 -6.33
N VAL A 125 -13.95 -9.53 -7.49
CA VAL A 125 -14.61 -9.35 -8.79
C VAL A 125 -15.89 -10.19 -8.89
N ALA A 126 -15.86 -11.45 -8.43
CA ALA A 126 -17.03 -12.33 -8.46
C ALA A 126 -18.16 -11.80 -7.57
N LEU A 127 -17.86 -11.19 -6.42
CA LEU A 127 -18.87 -10.55 -5.58
C LEU A 127 -19.51 -9.34 -6.27
N ALA A 128 -18.70 -8.44 -6.83
CA ALA A 128 -19.21 -7.24 -7.49
C ALA A 128 -20.01 -7.58 -8.77
N VAL A 129 -19.41 -8.36 -9.66
CA VAL A 129 -20.02 -8.73 -10.96
C VAL A 129 -21.13 -9.74 -10.75
N GLY A 130 -20.90 -10.79 -9.96
CA GLY A 130 -21.88 -11.82 -9.67
C GLY A 130 -23.08 -11.27 -8.92
N GLY A 131 -22.88 -10.37 -7.95
CA GLY A 131 -23.97 -9.66 -7.29
C GLY A 131 -24.77 -8.79 -8.25
N THR A 132 -24.10 -8.06 -9.15
CA THR A 132 -24.77 -7.26 -10.19
C THR A 132 -25.61 -8.14 -11.11
N LEU A 133 -25.07 -9.29 -11.56
CA LEU A 133 -25.78 -10.25 -12.39
C LEU A 133 -26.96 -10.89 -11.65
N ALA A 134 -26.80 -11.25 -10.38
CA ALA A 134 -27.86 -11.79 -9.55
C ALA A 134 -29.00 -10.78 -9.35
N PHE A 135 -28.66 -9.52 -9.06
CA PHE A 135 -29.63 -8.43 -8.94
C PHE A 135 -30.44 -8.25 -10.24
N ALA A 136 -29.75 -8.19 -11.39
CA ALA A 136 -30.39 -8.07 -12.70
C ALA A 136 -31.27 -9.29 -12.99
N ALA A 137 -30.77 -10.51 -12.76
CA ALA A 137 -31.53 -11.74 -12.97
C ALA A 137 -32.81 -11.78 -12.13
N ILE A 138 -32.71 -11.49 -10.83
CA ILE A 138 -33.86 -11.49 -9.91
C ILE A 138 -34.90 -10.45 -10.35
N GLY A 139 -34.47 -9.23 -10.68
CA GLY A 139 -35.38 -8.17 -11.08
C GLY A 139 -36.01 -8.34 -12.46
N LEU A 140 -35.36 -9.10 -13.37
CA LEU A 140 -35.89 -9.43 -14.69
C LEU A 140 -36.91 -10.59 -14.69
N ILE A 141 -36.96 -11.42 -13.64
CA ILE A 141 -37.94 -12.53 -13.54
C ILE A 141 -39.40 -12.03 -13.64
N PRO A 142 -39.83 -10.99 -12.88
CA PRO A 142 -41.16 -10.41 -13.06
C PRO A 142 -41.39 -9.83 -14.47
N VAL A 143 -40.37 -9.20 -15.07
CA VAL A 143 -40.47 -8.61 -16.42
C VAL A 143 -40.73 -9.68 -17.46
N ALA A 144 -40.04 -10.83 -17.37
CA ALA A 144 -40.29 -11.98 -18.23
C ALA A 144 -41.72 -12.55 -18.09
N ARG A 145 -42.43 -12.22 -17.01
CA ARG A 145 -43.85 -12.56 -16.79
C ARG A 145 -44.83 -11.43 -17.17
N GLY A 146 -44.35 -10.35 -17.79
CA GLY A 146 -45.17 -9.20 -18.18
C GLY A 146 -45.38 -8.15 -17.09
N GLY A 147 -44.62 -8.22 -15.99
CA GLY A 147 -44.61 -7.23 -14.91
C GLY A 147 -43.55 -6.15 -15.03
N ALA A 148 -43.46 -5.30 -14.01
CA ALA A 148 -42.39 -4.33 -13.82
C ALA A 148 -41.16 -4.98 -13.14
N PHE A 149 -39.99 -4.34 -13.28
CA PHE A 149 -38.75 -4.78 -12.62
C PHE A 149 -38.93 -4.88 -11.09
N LEU A 150 -38.47 -5.99 -10.50
CA LEU A 150 -38.64 -6.31 -9.06
C LEU A 150 -40.10 -6.31 -8.56
N GLN A 151 -41.09 -6.49 -9.44
CA GLN A 151 -42.49 -6.66 -9.02
C GLN A 151 -42.74 -8.06 -8.43
N TYR A 152 -42.53 -8.19 -7.11
CA TYR A 152 -42.63 -9.48 -6.41
C TYR A 152 -44.05 -10.06 -6.35
N ASP A 153 -45.09 -9.25 -6.47
CA ASP A 153 -46.50 -9.68 -6.40
C ASP A 153 -46.88 -10.70 -7.49
N LEU A 154 -46.09 -10.78 -8.56
CA LEU A 154 -46.30 -11.69 -9.68
C LEU A 154 -45.57 -13.03 -9.52
N LEU A 155 -44.73 -13.19 -8.50
CA LEU A 155 -44.03 -14.45 -8.27
C LEU A 155 -44.84 -15.35 -7.33
N PRO A 156 -44.82 -16.69 -7.54
CA PRO A 156 -45.48 -17.66 -6.67
C PRO A 156 -44.68 -17.94 -5.39
N ILE A 157 -44.06 -16.91 -4.80
CA ILE A 157 -43.34 -16.97 -3.53
C ILE A 157 -43.77 -15.82 -2.64
N PRO A 158 -43.73 -15.97 -1.30
CA PRO A 158 -43.93 -14.84 -0.40
C PRO A 158 -42.98 -13.68 -0.73
N VAL A 159 -43.52 -12.46 -0.83
CA VAL A 159 -42.78 -11.22 -1.16
C VAL A 159 -41.54 -11.05 -0.28
N LYS A 160 -41.65 -11.42 1.00
CA LYS A 160 -40.54 -11.43 1.96
C LYS A 160 -39.30 -12.14 1.40
N TYR A 161 -39.46 -13.34 0.88
CA TYR A 161 -38.33 -14.13 0.35
C TYR A 161 -37.79 -13.54 -0.96
N GLY A 162 -38.63 -12.90 -1.77
CA GLY A 162 -38.19 -12.17 -2.96
C GLY A 162 -37.29 -10.99 -2.59
N LEU A 163 -37.69 -10.21 -1.59
CA LEU A 163 -36.92 -9.09 -1.07
C LEU A 163 -35.60 -9.56 -0.42
N GLU A 164 -35.65 -10.56 0.46
CA GLU A 164 -34.45 -11.10 1.10
C GLU A 164 -33.47 -11.68 0.06
N SER A 165 -33.96 -12.30 -1.01
CA SER A 165 -33.11 -12.83 -2.08
C SER A 165 -32.32 -11.73 -2.79
N VAL A 166 -32.97 -10.61 -3.14
CA VAL A 166 -32.26 -9.49 -3.80
C VAL A 166 -31.26 -8.82 -2.88
N GLU A 167 -31.59 -8.72 -1.58
CA GLU A 167 -30.70 -8.12 -0.59
C GLU A 167 -29.45 -8.97 -0.36
N VAL A 168 -29.62 -10.28 -0.20
CA VAL A 168 -28.54 -11.23 0.09
C VAL A 168 -27.66 -11.45 -1.13
N PHE A 169 -28.24 -11.85 -2.27
CA PHE A 169 -27.47 -12.28 -3.43
C PHE A 169 -27.10 -11.13 -4.37
N GLY A 170 -27.88 -10.05 -4.36
CA GLY A 170 -27.59 -8.86 -5.15
C GLY A 170 -26.81 -7.84 -4.34
N ILE A 171 -27.54 -7.10 -3.50
CA ILE A 171 -27.04 -5.85 -2.89
C ILE A 171 -25.85 -6.11 -1.95
N ALA A 172 -25.92 -7.10 -1.06
CA ALA A 172 -24.83 -7.39 -0.13
C ALA A 172 -23.54 -7.80 -0.85
N ALA A 173 -23.65 -8.67 -1.86
CA ALA A 173 -22.52 -9.09 -2.68
C ALA A 173 -21.88 -7.90 -3.42
N ILE A 174 -22.70 -7.04 -4.05
CA ILE A 174 -22.23 -5.83 -4.74
C ILE A 174 -21.50 -4.92 -3.74
N VAL A 175 -22.12 -4.61 -2.61
CA VAL A 175 -21.55 -3.66 -1.64
C VAL A 175 -20.27 -4.20 -1.05
N SER A 176 -20.23 -5.46 -0.64
CA SER A 176 -19.00 -6.10 -0.15
C SER A 176 -17.90 -6.08 -1.21
N GLY A 177 -18.19 -6.54 -2.44
CA GLY A 177 -17.21 -6.61 -3.52
C GLY A 177 -16.67 -5.24 -3.94
N VAL A 178 -17.55 -4.24 -4.08
CA VAL A 178 -17.16 -2.87 -4.44
C VAL A 178 -16.32 -2.23 -3.34
N LEU A 179 -16.71 -2.34 -2.07
CA LEU A 179 -15.93 -1.77 -0.96
C LEU A 179 -14.57 -2.45 -0.79
N MET A 180 -14.50 -3.78 -0.90
CA MET A 180 -13.23 -4.52 -0.91
C MET A 180 -12.36 -4.12 -2.11
N GLY A 181 -12.95 -4.02 -3.30
CA GLY A 181 -12.24 -3.61 -4.52
C GLY A 181 -11.68 -2.19 -4.41
N LEU A 182 -12.48 -1.23 -3.95
CA LEU A 182 -12.00 0.14 -3.71
C LEU A 182 -10.89 0.15 -2.65
N PHE A 183 -11.03 -0.62 -1.56
CA PHE A 183 -10.01 -0.69 -0.53
C PHE A 183 -8.67 -1.16 -1.09
N PHE A 184 -8.63 -2.26 -1.83
CA PHE A 184 -7.37 -2.75 -2.40
C PHE A 184 -6.83 -1.86 -3.51
N LEU A 185 -7.71 -1.24 -4.32
CA LEU A 185 -7.30 -0.29 -5.34
C LEU A 185 -6.65 0.95 -4.73
N LEU A 186 -7.22 1.48 -3.65
CA LEU A 186 -6.66 2.62 -2.92
C LEU A 186 -5.36 2.23 -2.21
N ALA A 187 -5.31 1.02 -1.63
CA ALA A 187 -4.12 0.54 -0.93
C ALA A 187 -2.92 0.29 -1.85
N ASN A 188 -3.16 -0.08 -3.11
CA ASN A 188 -2.12 -0.24 -4.12
C ASN A 188 -1.52 1.11 -4.58
N GLY A 189 -2.20 2.22 -4.29
CA GLY A 189 -1.81 3.56 -4.71
C GLY A 189 -2.12 3.85 -6.19
N PHE A 190 -2.44 5.10 -6.49
CA PHE A 190 -2.56 5.57 -7.87
C PHE A 190 -1.15 5.85 -8.39
N ALA A 191 -0.48 4.84 -8.95
CA ALA A 191 0.66 5.11 -9.81
C ALA A 191 0.16 5.96 -10.97
N SER A 192 0.51 7.25 -10.96
CA SER A 192 0.25 8.17 -12.05
C SER A 192 1.29 7.95 -13.15
N ASP A 193 1.42 6.71 -13.60
CA ASP A 193 2.11 6.44 -14.85
C ASP A 193 1.05 6.51 -15.95
N GLY A 194 1.08 7.65 -16.65
CA GLY A 194 0.26 7.91 -17.81
C GLY A 194 0.44 6.81 -18.86
N SER A 195 -0.43 5.82 -18.84
CA SER A 195 -0.82 5.07 -20.03
C SER A 195 -2.33 4.94 -19.98
N GLY A 196 -2.97 5.96 -20.53
CA GLY A 196 -4.36 5.84 -20.95
C GLY A 196 -4.49 4.66 -21.91
N PHE A 197 -5.65 4.01 -21.84
CA PHE A 197 -6.18 3.05 -22.80
C PHE A 197 -5.44 2.98 -24.14
N GLY A 198 -4.72 1.87 -24.35
CA GLY A 198 -4.25 1.43 -25.66
C GLY A 198 -2.74 1.43 -25.82
N ASP A 199 -2.09 0.37 -25.37
CA ASP A 199 -1.00 -0.20 -26.16
C ASP A 199 -0.97 -1.72 -25.96
N GLY A 200 -1.36 -2.43 -27.02
CA GLY A 200 -1.17 -3.87 -27.14
C GLY A 200 0.19 -4.10 -27.78
N GLY A 201 1.20 -4.29 -26.94
CA GLY A 201 2.55 -4.65 -27.37
C GLY A 201 2.88 -6.07 -26.94
N THR A 202 2.60 -7.03 -27.82
CA THR A 202 3.24 -8.34 -27.81
C THR A 202 4.76 -8.12 -27.95
N GLY A 203 5.55 -8.67 -27.03
CA GLY A 203 7.00 -8.54 -27.03
C GLY A 203 7.60 -9.77 -26.41
N ASP A 204 7.77 -10.77 -27.26
CA ASP A 204 8.23 -12.14 -27.00
C ASP A 204 9.43 -12.28 -26.07
N ASP A 205 9.35 -13.35 -25.28
CA ASP A 205 10.44 -14.00 -24.57
C ASP A 205 11.63 -14.26 -25.51
N ILE A 206 12.83 -13.82 -25.11
CA ILE A 206 14.08 -14.40 -25.59
C ILE A 206 14.88 -14.79 -24.35
N ASP A 207 14.87 -16.09 -24.10
CA ASP A 207 15.65 -16.80 -23.10
C ASP A 207 17.16 -16.57 -23.30
N ASP A 208 17.85 -16.49 -22.16
CA ASP A 208 19.29 -16.51 -22.00
C ASP A 208 19.94 -17.65 -22.80
N ILE A 209 20.92 -17.32 -23.66
CA ILE A 209 21.82 -18.29 -24.28
C ILE A 209 23.11 -18.34 -23.46
N ASP A 210 23.42 -19.55 -23.03
CA ASP A 210 24.55 -19.99 -22.20
C ASP A 210 25.93 -19.45 -22.62
N ASP A 211 26.73 -19.15 -21.60
CA ASP A 211 28.18 -18.95 -21.65
C ASP A 211 28.88 -20.17 -22.27
N ILE A 212 29.60 -19.96 -23.38
CA ILE A 212 30.57 -20.91 -23.92
C ILE A 212 31.98 -20.48 -23.54
N ASP A 213 32.61 -21.42 -22.84
CA ASP A 213 34.02 -21.57 -22.46
C ASP A 213 34.99 -21.37 -23.63
N ASP A 214 36.01 -20.54 -23.44
CA ASP A 214 37.24 -20.56 -24.25
C ASP A 214 38.45 -20.53 -23.30
N THR A 215 39.02 -21.71 -23.08
CA THR A 215 40.30 -21.94 -22.42
C THR A 215 41.43 -22.05 -23.46
N ASP A 216 42.56 -21.44 -23.09
CA ASP A 216 43.94 -21.71 -23.48
C ASP A 216 44.41 -21.53 -24.94
N GLU A 217 45.39 -20.63 -25.12
CA GLU A 217 46.69 -21.05 -25.67
C GLU A 217 47.82 -20.08 -25.32
N SER A 218 48.84 -20.58 -24.61
CA SER A 218 50.11 -19.90 -24.36
C SER A 218 51.30 -20.75 -24.84
N ALA A 219 52.04 -20.14 -25.77
CA ALA A 219 53.50 -20.20 -26.01
C ALA A 219 54.31 -21.54 -26.00
N SER A 220 54.89 -21.80 -27.17
CA SER A 220 56.31 -22.10 -27.44
C SER A 220 56.90 -23.50 -27.16
N THR A 221 57.58 -24.09 -28.18
CA THR A 221 59.05 -24.26 -28.25
C THR A 221 59.48 -25.34 -29.28
N GLY A 222 60.32 -24.94 -30.25
CA GLY A 222 61.62 -25.61 -30.53
C GLY A 222 61.76 -26.81 -31.49
N SER A 223 62.31 -26.49 -32.68
CA SER A 223 63.44 -27.14 -33.40
C SER A 223 63.34 -28.53 -34.08
N ASP A 224 63.33 -28.47 -35.44
CA ASP A 224 64.22 -29.13 -36.46
C ASP A 224 64.34 -30.68 -36.55
N PRO A 225 64.76 -31.30 -37.69
CA PRO A 225 65.33 -30.73 -38.92
C PRO A 225 64.79 -31.27 -40.28
N SER A 226 65.09 -30.52 -41.35
CA SER A 226 64.90 -30.89 -42.78
C SER A 226 65.87 -31.99 -43.28
N PRO A 227 65.59 -32.67 -44.42
CA PRO A 227 66.19 -32.26 -45.70
C PRO A 227 65.36 -32.51 -47.00
N VAL A 228 65.48 -31.55 -47.92
CA VAL A 228 65.74 -31.60 -49.39
C VAL A 228 65.14 -32.72 -50.29
N THR A 229 64.39 -32.31 -51.32
CA THR A 229 64.51 -32.55 -52.80
C THR A 229 63.13 -32.33 -53.43
N ASP A 230 62.91 -31.30 -54.27
CA ASP A 230 63.22 -31.14 -55.70
C ASP A 230 62.55 -32.16 -56.63
N GLY A 231 61.82 -31.65 -57.63
CA GLY A 231 61.06 -32.42 -58.61
C GLY A 231 60.08 -31.54 -59.39
N GLY A 232 60.61 -30.72 -60.30
CA GLY A 232 59.84 -29.85 -61.18
C GLY A 232 59.17 -30.53 -62.39
N GLU A 233 58.43 -29.68 -63.09
CA GLU A 233 57.92 -29.75 -64.47
C GLU A 233 56.76 -30.72 -64.76
N ARG A 234 55.59 -30.13 -65.06
CA ARG A 234 55.14 -29.83 -66.44
C ARG A 234 53.93 -28.90 -66.44
#